data_AF-A0A2V9SBU9-F1
#
_entry.id   AF-A0A2V9SBU9-F1
#
_cell.length_a   1.000
_cell.length_b   1.000
_cell.length_c   1.000
_cell.angle_alpha   90.00
_cell.angle_beta   90.00
_cell.angle_gamma   90.00
#
_symmetry.space_group_name_H-M   'P 1'
#
loop_
_entity.id
_entity.type
_entity.pdbx_description
1 polymer ?
#
loop_
_entity_poly.entity_id
_entity_poly.type
_entity_poly.pdbx_seq_one_letter_code
_entity_poly.pdbx_strand_id
1 'polypeptide(L)'
;MDRPGNHTFLVRKQGYSEEFTTANLQAGQTYHFAPTLRVLGNTGEIKTAGKFKKIFGGGGETSGMGTVSVKTQPKGAQIAVNRRVVDKNSPVEFYLNPGAYVVDITLSGYKPIHRVVNVEKGNKFAMDETLERQ
;
A
#
# COMPACT_ATOMS: atom_id res chain seq x y z
N MET A 1 -5.15 -4.21 40.95
CA MET A 1 -3.97 -4.71 40.21
C MET A 1 -4.02 -4.09 38.83
N ASP A 2 -3.17 -3.09 38.57
CA ASP A 2 -3.00 -2.55 37.22
C ASP A 2 -2.28 -3.60 36.39
N ARG A 3 -3.02 -4.27 35.51
CA ARG A 3 -2.45 -5.24 34.58
C ARG A 3 -2.07 -4.50 33.30
N PRO A 4 -0.94 -4.84 32.69
CA PRO A 4 -0.60 -4.31 31.38
C PRO A 4 -1.67 -4.64 30.35
N GLY A 5 -1.97 -3.68 29.47
CA GLY A 5 -2.89 -3.83 28.34
C GLY A 5 -2.17 -3.61 27.00
N ASN A 6 -2.64 -4.26 25.93
CA ASN A 6 -2.17 -3.97 24.58
C ASN A 6 -2.91 -2.74 24.04
N HIS A 7 -2.14 -1.71 23.67
CA HIS A 7 -2.65 -0.49 23.07
C HIS A 7 -2.06 -0.33 21.68
N THR A 8 -2.91 0.06 20.72
CA THR A 8 -2.47 0.43 19.37
C THR A 8 -2.50 1.94 19.23
N PHE A 9 -1.38 2.52 18.83
CA PHE A 9 -1.26 3.93 18.49
C PHE A 9 -1.24 4.06 16.97
N LEU A 10 -2.13 4.87 16.41
CA LEU A 10 -2.18 5.21 15.00
C LEU A 10 -1.93 6.70 14.83
N VAL A 11 -0.92 7.07 14.04
CA VAL A 11 -0.64 8.46 13.67
C VAL A 11 -0.88 8.61 12.18
N ARG A 12 -1.79 9.52 11.81
CA ARG A 12 -2.17 9.77 10.42
C ARG A 12 -2.26 11.26 10.12
N LYS A 13 -1.91 11.63 8.90
CA LYS A 13 -2.10 12.98 8.34
C LYS A 13 -2.50 12.85 6.88
N GLN A 14 -3.51 13.61 6.44
CA GLN A 14 -3.96 13.56 5.06
C GLN A 14 -2.81 13.88 4.08
N GLY A 15 -2.62 13.01 3.08
CA GLY A 15 -1.54 13.14 2.09
C GLY A 15 -0.19 12.56 2.54
N TYR A 16 -0.12 11.96 3.73
CA TYR A 16 1.08 11.30 4.25
C TYR A 16 0.80 9.83 4.57
N SER A 17 1.84 9.01 4.60
CA SER A 17 1.78 7.64 5.11
C SER A 17 1.31 7.65 6.55
N GLU A 18 0.48 6.68 6.91
CA GLU A 18 0.12 6.42 8.30
C GLU A 18 1.12 5.46 8.92
N GLU A 19 1.33 5.61 10.22
CA GLU A 19 2.25 4.79 11.00
C GLU A 19 1.51 4.31 12.25
N PHE A 20 1.67 3.03 12.58
CA PHE A 20 1.07 2.45 13.78
C PHE A 20 2.06 1.61 14.55
N THR A 21 1.86 1.54 15.86
CA THR A 21 2.62 0.67 16.75
C THR A 21 1.68 0.05 17.78
N THR A 22 1.98 -1.17 18.21
CA THR A 22 1.29 -1.79 19.35
C THR A 22 2.27 -1.88 20.51
N ALA A 23 1.85 -1.40 21.67
CA ALA A 23 2.65 -1.44 22.90
C ALA A 23 1.83 -2.06 24.03
N ASN A 24 2.50 -2.89 24.83
CA ASN A 24 1.94 -3.41 26.08
C ASN A 24 2.30 -2.42 27.20
N LEU A 25 1.30 -1.71 27.73
CA LEU A 25 1.51 -0.60 28.66
C LEU A 25 0.80 -0.83 30.00
N GLN A 26 1.43 -0.38 31.08
CA GLN A 26 0.88 -0.38 32.44
C GLN A 26 0.47 1.03 32.87
N ALA A 27 -0.37 1.13 33.92
CA ALA A 27 -0.77 2.43 34.46
C ALA A 27 0.45 3.25 34.90
N GLY A 28 0.49 4.53 34.52
CA GLY A 28 1.60 5.44 34.80
C GLY A 28 2.84 5.29 33.91
N GLN A 29 2.86 4.32 32.99
CA GLN A 29 3.99 4.14 32.07
C GLN A 29 3.92 5.13 30.90
N THR A 30 4.96 5.94 30.74
CA THR A 30 5.13 6.83 29.58
C THR A 30 5.70 6.05 28.39
N TYR A 31 5.03 6.12 27.25
CA TYR A 31 5.49 5.54 25.98
C TYR A 31 5.76 6.65 24.96
N HIS A 32 6.95 6.64 24.36
CA HIS A 32 7.36 7.62 23.36
C HIS A 32 7.17 7.05 21.96
N PHE A 33 6.36 7.72 21.14
CA PHE A 33 6.13 7.35 19.75
C PHE A 33 6.17 8.62 18.89
N ALA A 34 7.22 8.75 18.08
CA ALA A 34 7.47 9.91 17.22
C ALA A 34 7.81 9.46 15.78
N PRO A 35 6.83 8.90 15.03
CA PRO A 35 7.08 8.42 13.69
C PRO A 35 7.24 9.58 12.68
N THR A 36 8.06 9.36 11.65
CA THR A 36 8.17 10.28 10.51
C THR A 36 7.19 9.88 9.42
N LEU A 37 6.15 10.69 9.18
CA LEU A 37 5.20 10.44 8.11
C LEU A 37 5.76 10.91 6.76
N ARG A 38 5.72 10.05 5.73
CA ARG A 38 6.23 10.35 4.39
C ARG A 38 5.10 10.87 3.51
N VAL A 39 5.37 11.87 2.67
CA VAL A 39 4.38 12.35 1.69
C VAL A 39 4.05 11.23 0.71
N LEU A 40 2.77 11.02 0.44
CA LEU A 40 2.32 10.02 -0.52
C LEU A 40 2.47 10.52 -1.95
N GLY A 41 2.83 9.61 -2.85
CA GLY A 41 2.93 9.86 -4.28
C GLY A 41 1.56 10.13 -4.93
N ASN A 42 1.60 10.71 -6.12
CA ASN A 42 0.38 11.10 -6.84
C ASN A 42 -0.29 9.89 -7.51
N THR A 43 -1.59 9.70 -7.27
CA THR A 43 -2.40 8.61 -7.85
C THR A 43 -3.32 9.07 -8.98
N GLY A 44 -3.20 10.31 -9.44
CA GLY A 44 -3.91 10.82 -10.62
C GLY A 44 -3.59 10.02 -11.89
N GLU A 45 -2.35 9.55 -11.99
CA GLU A 45 -1.76 8.96 -13.21
C GLU A 45 -1.53 7.44 -13.11
N ILE A 46 -2.27 6.71 -12.27
CA ILE A 46 -2.13 5.25 -12.24
C ILE A 46 -2.52 4.67 -13.61
N LYS A 47 -1.55 4.06 -14.32
CA LYS A 47 -1.77 3.42 -15.62
C LYS A 47 -1.73 1.89 -15.47
N THR A 48 -2.84 1.19 -15.66
CA THR A 48 -2.85 -0.30 -15.66
C THR A 48 -2.23 -0.86 -16.95
N ALA A 49 -1.37 -1.88 -16.85
CA ALA A 49 -0.58 -2.38 -17.98
C ALA A 49 -1.40 -2.81 -19.21
N GLY A 50 -2.58 -3.41 -19.01
CA GLY A 50 -3.45 -3.84 -20.11
C GLY A 50 -4.17 -2.70 -20.86
N LYS A 51 -4.51 -1.61 -20.17
CA LYS A 51 -5.06 -0.40 -20.82
C LYS A 51 -3.95 0.42 -21.47
N PHE A 52 -2.76 0.41 -20.89
CA PHE A 52 -1.58 1.08 -21.43
C PHE A 52 -1.20 0.57 -22.83
N LYS A 53 -1.11 -0.75 -23.04
CA LYS A 53 -0.79 -1.34 -24.37
C LYS A 53 -1.78 -0.94 -25.47
N LYS A 54 -3.02 -0.57 -25.12
CA LYS A 54 -4.05 -0.13 -26.06
C LYS A 54 -4.01 1.37 -26.37
N ILE A 55 -3.48 2.20 -25.47
CA ILE A 55 -3.52 3.67 -25.59
C ILE A 55 -2.16 4.24 -26.05
N PHE A 56 -1.05 3.57 -25.74
CA PHE A 56 0.30 4.10 -25.98
C PHE A 56 1.18 3.08 -26.71
N GLY A 57 0.88 2.79 -27.98
CA GLY A 57 1.64 1.86 -28.83
C GLY A 57 3.09 2.28 -29.13
N GLY A 58 3.90 2.61 -28.11
CA GLY A 58 5.29 3.03 -28.19
C GLY A 58 5.83 3.43 -26.80
N GLY A 59 6.79 2.66 -26.27
CA GLY A 59 7.26 2.69 -24.87
C GLY A 59 8.11 3.90 -24.43
N GLY A 60 7.76 5.13 -24.84
CA GLY A 60 8.51 6.34 -24.46
C GLY A 60 8.15 6.94 -23.10
N GLU A 61 6.87 6.95 -22.72
CA GLU A 61 6.39 7.67 -21.52
C GLU A 61 6.56 6.89 -20.20
N THR A 62 6.83 5.58 -20.23
CA THR A 62 7.01 4.76 -19.02
C THR A 62 8.45 4.73 -18.51
N SER A 63 9.40 5.29 -19.27
CA SER A 63 10.83 5.38 -18.89
C SER A 63 11.05 6.07 -17.54
N GLY A 64 10.09 6.90 -17.12
CA GLY A 64 10.07 7.61 -15.84
C GLY A 64 9.32 6.90 -14.70
N MET A 65 8.49 5.91 -15.02
CA MET A 65 7.58 5.27 -14.07
C MET A 65 8.18 3.97 -13.52
N GLY A 66 7.81 3.63 -12.30
CA GLY A 66 8.03 2.30 -11.75
C GLY A 66 6.83 1.39 -12.03
N THR A 67 7.08 0.08 -12.03
CA THR A 67 6.07 -0.94 -12.26
C THR A 67 5.75 -1.63 -10.94
N VAL A 68 4.48 -1.72 -10.56
CA VAL A 68 4.02 -2.47 -9.40
C VAL A 68 3.22 -3.68 -9.85
N SER A 69 3.65 -4.87 -9.45
CA SER A 69 2.98 -6.13 -9.71
C SER A 69 2.44 -6.67 -8.40
N VAL A 70 1.12 -6.85 -8.29
CA VAL A 70 0.48 -7.38 -7.09
C VAL A 70 -0.20 -8.69 -7.43
N LYS A 71 0.17 -9.73 -6.71
CA LYS A 71 -0.48 -11.05 -6.75
C LYS A 71 -0.90 -11.42 -5.34
N THR A 72 -2.05 -12.07 -5.23
CA THR A 72 -2.55 -12.56 -3.96
C THR A 72 -2.94 -14.01 -4.05
N GLN A 73 -2.87 -14.70 -2.93
CA GLN A 73 -3.44 -16.03 -2.74
C GLN A 73 -4.45 -16.01 -1.58
N PRO A 74 -5.74 -16.26 -1.84
CA PRO A 74 -6.36 -16.48 -3.14
C PRO A 74 -6.36 -15.23 -4.04
N LYS A 75 -6.54 -15.45 -5.35
CA LYS A 75 -6.65 -14.39 -6.37
C LYS A 75 -7.98 -13.62 -6.25
N GLY A 76 -8.06 -12.47 -6.91
CA GLY A 76 -9.29 -11.68 -7.00
C GLY A 76 -9.42 -10.60 -5.93
N ALA A 77 -8.36 -10.34 -5.16
CA ALA A 77 -8.33 -9.27 -4.17
C ALA A 77 -8.40 -7.90 -4.86
N GLN A 78 -9.17 -6.99 -4.29
CA GLN A 78 -9.24 -5.61 -4.72
C GLN A 78 -8.02 -4.85 -4.19
N ILE A 79 -7.37 -4.08 -5.07
CA ILE A 79 -6.19 -3.29 -4.76
C ILE A 79 -6.56 -1.82 -4.78
N ALA A 80 -6.19 -1.07 -3.75
CA ALA A 80 -6.26 0.38 -3.73
C ALA A 80 -4.89 0.98 -3.44
N VAL A 81 -4.54 2.06 -4.12
CA VAL A 81 -3.29 2.82 -3.96
C VAL A 81 -3.64 4.21 -3.47
N ASN A 82 -3.14 4.61 -2.30
CA ASN A 82 -3.53 5.84 -1.60
C ASN A 82 -5.06 6.03 -1.58
N ARG A 83 -5.80 4.94 -1.27
CA ARG A 83 -7.28 4.85 -1.28
C ARG A 83 -7.95 4.93 -2.67
N ARG A 84 -7.21 5.08 -3.76
CA ARG A 84 -7.73 5.00 -5.12
C ARG A 84 -7.74 3.54 -5.59
N VAL A 85 -8.92 3.01 -5.85
CA VAL A 85 -9.09 1.64 -6.37
C VAL A 85 -8.44 1.50 -7.75
N VAL A 86 -7.67 0.44 -7.93
CA VAL A 86 -7.11 0.04 -9.22
C VAL A 86 -8.20 -0.68 -10.03
N ASP A 87 -8.28 -0.40 -11.33
CA ASP A 87 -9.32 -0.92 -12.23
C ASP A 87 -9.40 -2.45 -12.35
N LYS A 88 -8.41 -3.19 -11.85
CA LYS A 88 -8.36 -4.65 -11.91
C LYS A 88 -7.94 -5.23 -10.57
N ASN A 89 -8.57 -6.36 -10.22
CA ASN A 89 -8.22 -7.15 -9.05
C ASN A 89 -6.92 -7.95 -9.30
N SER A 90 -6.32 -8.46 -8.22
CA SER A 90 -5.14 -9.31 -8.30
C SER A 90 -5.40 -10.60 -9.10
N PRO A 91 -4.42 -11.09 -9.89
CA PRO A 91 -3.13 -10.49 -10.16
C PRO A 91 -3.23 -9.27 -11.09
N VAL A 92 -2.56 -8.17 -10.74
CA VAL A 92 -2.57 -6.93 -11.52
C VAL A 92 -1.19 -6.31 -11.61
N GLU A 93 -0.89 -5.69 -12.74
CA GLU A 93 0.31 -4.87 -12.95
C GLU A 93 -0.11 -3.46 -13.39
N PHE A 94 0.46 -2.46 -12.74
CA PHE A 94 0.20 -1.05 -13.01
C PHE A 94 1.46 -0.19 -12.81
N TYR A 95 1.48 0.97 -13.42
CA TYR A 95 2.58 1.91 -13.38
C TYR A 95 2.27 3.08 -12.45
N LEU A 96 3.28 3.52 -11.71
CA LEU A 96 3.24 4.66 -10.82
C LEU A 96 4.47 5.55 -11.05
N ASN A 97 4.31 6.85 -10.85
CA ASN A 97 5.46 7.74 -10.75
C ASN A 97 6.30 7.37 -9.51
N PRO A 98 7.61 7.66 -9.48
CA PRO A 98 8.43 7.41 -8.31
C PRO A 98 7.87 8.11 -7.06
N GLY A 99 7.86 7.40 -5.93
CA GLY A 99 7.32 7.93 -4.67
C GLY A 99 6.87 6.84 -3.69
N ALA A 100 6.47 7.26 -2.50
CA ALA A 100 5.91 6.38 -1.47
C ALA A 100 4.39 6.23 -1.65
N TYR A 101 3.87 5.02 -1.56
CA TYR A 101 2.45 4.73 -1.73
C TYR A 101 1.96 3.79 -0.64
N VAL A 102 0.73 3.99 -0.20
CA VAL A 102 -0.01 3.00 0.60
C VAL A 102 -0.78 2.11 -0.36
N VAL A 103 -0.58 0.80 -0.25
CA VAL A 103 -1.28 -0.23 -1.00
C VAL A 103 -2.16 -1.01 -0.03
N ASP A 104 -3.47 -0.89 -0.22
CA ASP A 104 -4.49 -1.63 0.51
C ASP A 104 -4.96 -2.81 -0.33
N ILE A 105 -4.94 -4.00 0.25
CA ILE A 105 -5.36 -5.25 -0.41
C ILE A 105 -6.52 -5.82 0.41
N THR A 106 -7.66 -5.99 -0.26
CA THR A 106 -8.90 -6.43 0.40
C THR A 106 -9.54 -7.57 -0.38
N LEU A 107 -10.04 -8.57 0.35
CA LEU A 107 -10.84 -9.65 -0.20
C LEU A 107 -11.88 -10.07 0.83
N SER A 108 -13.13 -10.28 0.39
CA SER A 108 -14.22 -10.66 1.28
C SER A 108 -13.91 -11.96 2.03
N GLY A 109 -14.04 -11.94 3.37
CA GLY A 109 -13.72 -13.07 4.24
C GLY A 109 -12.24 -13.22 4.61
N TYR A 110 -11.40 -12.25 4.23
CA TYR A 110 -9.96 -12.24 4.52
C TYR A 110 -9.54 -10.95 5.23
N LYS A 111 -8.48 -11.06 6.05
CA LYS A 111 -7.90 -9.92 6.74
C LYS A 111 -7.30 -8.95 5.71
N PRO A 112 -7.58 -7.64 5.82
CA PRO A 112 -6.99 -6.66 4.93
C PRO A 112 -5.49 -6.57 5.15
N ILE A 113 -4.75 -6.33 4.08
CA ILE A 113 -3.31 -6.07 4.13
C ILE A 113 -3.08 -4.60 3.78
N HIS A 114 -2.32 -3.92 4.62
CA HIS A 114 -1.92 -2.52 4.47
C HIS A 114 -0.40 -2.46 4.34
N ARG A 115 0.10 -1.94 3.21
CA ARG A 115 1.55 -1.88 2.94
C ARG A 115 1.96 -0.49 2.49
N VAL A 116 3.09 -0.01 2.99
CA VAL A 116 3.77 1.16 2.43
C VAL A 116 4.85 0.65 1.48
N VAL A 117 4.82 1.09 0.23
CA VAL A 117 5.78 0.70 -0.81
C VAL A 117 6.48 1.94 -1.35
N ASN A 118 7.78 1.83 -1.64
CA ASN A 118 8.53 2.86 -2.32
C ASN A 118 8.75 2.45 -3.77
N VAL A 119 8.17 3.22 -4.69
CA VAL A 119 8.32 2.97 -6.13
C VAL A 119 9.46 3.83 -6.65
N GLU A 120 10.41 3.19 -7.32
CA GLU A 120 11.55 3.84 -7.95
C GLU A 120 11.39 3.89 -9.47
N LYS A 121 12.02 4.88 -10.10
CA LYS A 121 11.98 5.06 -11.55
C LYS A 121 12.54 3.83 -12.27
N GLY A 122 11.78 3.29 -13.22
CA GLY A 122 12.21 2.16 -14.06
C GLY A 122 12.27 0.82 -13.35
N ASN A 123 12.08 0.78 -12.02
CA ASN A 123 12.17 -0.45 -11.24
C ASN A 123 10.81 -1.15 -11.15
N LYS A 124 10.87 -2.48 -11.06
CA LYS A 124 9.70 -3.34 -10.83
C LYS A 124 9.64 -3.74 -9.36
N PHE A 125 8.57 -3.37 -8.69
CA PHE A 125 8.23 -3.82 -7.35
C PHE A 125 7.19 -4.95 -7.44
N ALA A 126 7.47 -6.11 -6.86
CA ALA A 126 6.57 -7.26 -6.85
C ALA A 126 6.08 -7.53 -5.43
N MET A 127 4.76 -7.70 -5.27
CA MET A 127 4.10 -8.07 -4.03
C MET A 127 3.38 -9.40 -4.25
N ASP A 128 3.80 -10.43 -3.52
CA ASP A 128 3.16 -11.73 -3.48
C ASP A 128 2.61 -11.95 -2.07
N GLU A 129 1.32 -11.71 -1.88
CA GLU A 129 0.70 -11.70 -0.55
C GLU A 129 -0.23 -12.91 -0.37
N THR A 130 -0.07 -13.65 0.73
CA THR A 130 -1.01 -14.72 1.11
C THR A 130 -2.00 -14.16 2.10
N LEU A 131 -3.28 -14.19 1.76
CA LEU A 131 -4.34 -13.62 2.60
C LEU A 131 -4.76 -14.61 3.67
N GLU A 132 -4.81 -14.13 4.91
CA GLU A 132 -5.35 -14.88 6.04
C GLU A 132 -6.86 -14.71 6.12
N ARG A 133 -7.59 -15.79 6.45
CA ARG A 133 -9.02 -15.68 6.75
C ARG A 133 -9.25 -14.89 8.04
N GLN A 134 -10.36 -14.16 8.07
CA GLN A 134 -10.84 -13.48 9.28
C GLN A 134 -11.37 -14.47 10.31
#